data_AF-A0A819STK2-F1
#
_entry.id   AF-A0A819STK2-F1
#
_cell.length_a   1.000
_cell.length_b   1.000
_cell.length_c   1.000
_cell.angle_alpha   90.00
_cell.angle_beta   90.00
_cell.angle_gamma   90.00
#
_symmetry.space_group_name_H-M   'P 1'
#
loop_
_entity.id
_entity.type
_entity.pdbx_description
1 polymer ?
#
loop_
_entity_poly.entity_id
_entity_poly.type
_entity_poly.pdbx_seq_one_letter_code
_entity_poly.pdbx_strand_id
1 'polypeptide(L)'
;MVNEDSNEILITHNNNNNNLEQSQSLKWKIFHGIYSMLGGICLICGSCMYFADIIRYSSMALTAGGWFLTVGSFFLLLADFQQWWYDRIDCCFNKKSQNSLQHSQSIKQNRLKNRKNAINSFLAACGSACYVIGSILLIPDFEKYANVVGKSIEMVLLIPKTHLIVIFI
;
A
#
# COMPACT_ATOMS: atom_id res chain seq x y z
N MET A 1 -13.25 57.95 8.90
CA MET A 1 -12.61 57.20 7.80
C MET A 1 -11.73 56.16 8.44
N VAL A 2 -12.19 54.91 8.45
CA VAL A 2 -11.47 53.77 9.04
C VAL A 2 -10.68 53.12 7.91
N ASN A 3 -9.38 52.93 8.11
CA ASN A 3 -8.41 52.44 7.13
C ASN A 3 -8.78 51.02 6.64
N GLU A 4 -9.27 50.90 5.40
CA GLU A 4 -9.48 49.61 4.73
C GLU A 4 -8.15 48.91 4.37
N ASP A 5 -7.07 49.68 4.17
CA ASP A 5 -5.75 49.15 3.77
C ASP A 5 -5.09 48.23 4.82
N SER A 6 -5.52 48.31 6.09
CA SER A 6 -4.96 47.48 7.16
C SER A 6 -5.51 46.05 7.19
N ASN A 7 -6.70 45.81 6.62
CA ASN A 7 -7.32 44.49 6.59
C ASN A 7 -6.81 43.64 5.40
N GLU A 8 -6.42 44.26 4.29
CA GLU A 8 -5.95 43.53 3.11
C GLU A 8 -4.56 42.92 3.29
N ILE A 9 -3.68 43.61 4.04
CA ILE A 9 -2.34 43.12 4.39
C ILE A 9 -2.42 41.95 5.39
N LEU A 10 -3.42 41.94 6.27
CA LEU A 10 -3.63 40.83 7.21
C LEU A 10 -4.11 39.55 6.50
N ILE A 11 -4.88 39.68 5.42
CA ILE A 11 -5.40 38.55 4.64
C ILE A 11 -4.31 37.92 3.76
N THR A 12 -3.44 38.74 3.16
CA THR A 12 -2.33 38.23 2.33
C THR A 12 -1.25 37.53 3.15
N HIS A 13 -0.95 37.98 4.37
CA HIS A 13 0.02 37.31 5.24
C HIS A 13 -0.51 36.00 5.87
N ASN A 14 -1.83 35.85 6.00
CA ASN A 14 -2.45 34.65 6.57
C ASN A 14 -2.61 33.50 5.54
N ASN A 15 -2.53 33.79 4.24
CA ASN A 15 -2.58 32.77 3.19
C ASN A 15 -1.25 32.06 2.92
N ASN A 16 -0.12 32.62 3.38
CA ASN A 16 1.20 32.00 3.18
C ASN A 16 1.54 30.92 4.22
N ASN A 17 0.77 30.77 5.29
CA ASN A 17 1.06 29.83 6.38
C ASN A 17 0.28 28.51 6.34
N ASN A 18 -0.61 28.31 5.36
CA ASN A 18 -1.52 27.15 5.36
C ASN A 18 -1.04 25.95 4.55
N ASN A 19 0.10 26.05 3.84
CA ASN A 19 0.67 24.95 3.07
C ASN A 19 2.09 24.61 3.56
N LEU A 20 2.24 24.36 4.86
CA LEU A 20 3.28 23.45 5.35
C LEU A 20 2.89 22.01 4.91
N GLU A 21 2.70 21.80 3.61
CA GLU A 21 2.82 20.48 3.02
C GLU A 21 4.23 20.04 3.34
N GLN A 22 4.31 19.04 4.22
CA GLN A 22 5.56 18.45 4.64
C GLN A 22 6.30 17.98 3.40
N SER A 23 7.29 18.76 2.96
CA SER A 23 7.95 18.55 1.68
C SER A 23 8.73 17.24 1.76
N GLN A 24 8.12 16.18 1.23
CA GLN A 24 8.75 14.88 1.11
C GLN A 24 10.06 15.05 0.34
N SER A 25 11.12 14.39 0.80
CA SER A 25 12.41 14.47 0.13
C SER A 25 12.28 14.06 -1.34
N LEU A 26 12.97 14.77 -2.24
CA LEU A 26 12.94 14.46 -3.67
C LEU A 26 13.30 13.00 -3.96
N LYS A 27 14.26 12.44 -3.20
CA LYS A 27 14.65 11.02 -3.26
C LYS A 27 13.46 10.11 -3.00
N TRP A 28 12.69 10.36 -1.93
CA TRP A 28 11.50 9.57 -1.61
C TRP A 28 10.47 9.62 -2.75
N LYS A 29 10.19 10.81 -3.28
CA LYS A 29 9.23 10.99 -4.39
C LYS A 29 9.64 10.21 -5.64
N ILE A 30 10.92 10.21 -5.97
CA ILE A 30 11.47 9.47 -7.11
C ILE A 30 11.33 7.96 -6.89
N PHE A 31 11.75 7.45 -5.73
CA PHE A 31 11.63 6.01 -5.44
C PHE A 31 10.18 5.53 -5.44
N HIS A 32 9.30 6.24 -4.74
CA HIS A 32 7.87 5.92 -4.70
C HIS A 32 7.26 5.96 -6.11
N GLY A 33 7.54 7.02 -6.89
CA GLY A 33 7.05 7.15 -8.26
C GLY A 33 7.52 6.02 -9.18
N ILE A 34 8.78 5.59 -9.08
CA ILE A 34 9.31 4.47 -9.86
C ILE A 34 8.58 3.17 -9.54
N TYR A 35 8.38 2.86 -8.25
CA TYR A 35 7.65 1.64 -7.86
C TYR A 35 6.19 1.66 -8.31
N SER A 36 5.50 2.79 -8.16
CA SER A 36 4.13 2.96 -8.64
C SER A 36 4.03 2.82 -10.16
N MET A 37 4.97 3.38 -10.91
CA MET A 37 4.99 3.30 -12.38
C MET A 37 5.30 1.87 -12.86
N LEU A 38 6.32 1.21 -12.31
CA LEU A 38 6.65 -0.17 -12.65
C LEU A 38 5.50 -1.13 -12.31
N GLY A 39 4.89 -0.95 -11.13
CA GLY A 39 3.72 -1.69 -10.70
C GLY A 39 2.57 -1.54 -11.70
N GLY A 40 2.19 -0.30 -12.00
CA GLY A 40 1.09 0.01 -12.94
C GLY A 40 1.32 -0.54 -14.35
N ILE A 41 2.53 -0.38 -14.91
CA ILE A 41 2.87 -0.92 -16.24
C ILE A 41 2.77 -2.45 -16.25
N CYS A 42 3.34 -3.13 -15.24
CA CYS A 42 3.26 -4.58 -15.15
C CYS A 42 1.81 -5.07 -15.01
N LEU A 43 0.96 -4.36 -14.27
CA LEU A 43 -0.46 -4.73 -14.15
C LEU A 43 -1.22 -4.57 -15.46
N ILE A 44 -0.98 -3.48 -16.20
CA ILE A 44 -1.59 -3.28 -17.52
C ILE A 44 -1.14 -4.39 -18.47
N CYS A 45 0.17 -4.64 -18.56
CA CYS A 45 0.71 -5.70 -19.42
C CYS A 45 0.18 -7.09 -19.02
N GLY A 46 0.14 -7.40 -17.73
CA GLY A 46 -0.39 -8.66 -17.21
C GLY A 46 -1.87 -8.82 -17.52
N SER A 47 -2.67 -7.76 -17.34
CA SER A 47 -4.11 -7.77 -17.63
C SER A 47 -4.40 -8.00 -19.11
N CYS A 48 -3.64 -7.35 -20.01
CA CYS A 48 -3.80 -7.55 -21.45
C CYS A 48 -3.59 -9.01 -21.87
N MET A 49 -2.73 -9.77 -21.20
CA MET A 49 -2.48 -11.19 -21.51
C MET A 49 -3.70 -12.09 -21.24
N TYR A 50 -4.68 -11.62 -20.46
CA TYR A 50 -5.93 -12.34 -20.22
C TYR A 50 -7.01 -12.08 -21.30
N PHE A 51 -6.73 -11.29 -22.33
CA PHE A 51 -7.65 -11.16 -23.46
C PHE A 51 -7.70 -12.46 -24.27
N ALA A 52 -8.92 -12.87 -24.63
CA ALA A 52 -9.18 -14.13 -25.31
C ALA A 52 -8.37 -14.28 -26.61
N ASP A 53 -8.20 -13.21 -27.38
CA ASP A 53 -7.44 -13.24 -28.63
C ASP A 53 -5.94 -13.54 -28.41
N ILE A 54 -5.35 -13.02 -27.32
CA ILE A 54 -3.94 -13.28 -26.98
C ILE A 54 -3.76 -14.71 -26.48
N ILE A 55 -4.68 -15.20 -25.63
CA ILE A 55 -4.66 -16.58 -25.12
C ILE A 55 -4.74 -17.59 -26.27
N ARG A 56 -5.56 -17.31 -27.29
CA ARG A 56 -5.68 -18.18 -28.48
C ARG A 56 -4.38 -18.25 -29.29
N TYR A 57 -3.58 -17.18 -29.29
CA TYR A 57 -2.34 -17.12 -30.05
C TYR A 57 -1.14 -17.71 -29.30
N SER A 58 -1.11 -17.61 -27.97
CA SER A 58 0.00 -18.07 -27.15
C SER A 58 -0.48 -18.82 -25.90
N SER A 59 -0.14 -20.12 -25.83
CA SER A 59 -0.42 -20.96 -24.66
C SER A 59 0.31 -20.48 -23.39
N MET A 60 1.38 -19.70 -23.53
CA MET A 60 2.16 -19.13 -22.43
C MET A 60 1.60 -17.80 -21.91
N ALA A 61 0.59 -17.22 -22.58
CA ALA A 61 0.04 -15.92 -22.22
C ALA A 61 -0.52 -15.89 -20.79
N LEU A 62 -1.23 -16.94 -20.37
CA LEU A 62 -1.80 -17.02 -19.02
C LEU A 62 -0.72 -17.04 -17.93
N THR A 63 0.31 -17.87 -18.10
CA THR A 63 1.41 -17.96 -17.13
C THR A 63 2.20 -16.65 -17.08
N ALA A 64 2.53 -16.07 -18.25
CA ALA A 64 3.21 -14.77 -18.31
C ALA A 64 2.36 -13.66 -17.68
N GLY A 65 1.05 -13.64 -17.97
CA GLY A 65 0.09 -12.71 -17.39
C GLY A 65 0.06 -12.78 -15.87
N GLY A 66 -0.04 -13.99 -15.30
CA GLY A 66 0.00 -14.21 -13.86
C GLY A 66 1.29 -13.71 -13.21
N TRP A 67 2.45 -13.94 -13.85
CA TRP A 67 3.73 -13.40 -13.36
C TRP A 67 3.78 -11.87 -13.42
N PHE A 68 3.34 -11.25 -14.52
CA PHE A 68 3.28 -9.79 -14.64
C PHE A 68 2.34 -9.17 -13.60
N LEU A 69 1.17 -9.79 -13.34
CA LEU A 69 0.26 -9.34 -12.29
C LEU A 69 0.89 -9.48 -10.89
N THR A 70 1.60 -10.58 -10.61
CA THR A 70 2.25 -10.82 -9.32
C THR A 70 3.41 -9.84 -9.08
N VAL A 71 4.27 -9.63 -10.07
CA VAL A 71 5.38 -8.68 -9.97
C VAL A 71 4.86 -7.24 -9.88
N GLY A 72 3.85 -6.89 -10.69
CA GLY A 72 3.25 -5.56 -10.68
C GLY A 72 2.58 -5.22 -9.34
N SER A 73 1.78 -6.15 -8.81
CA SER A 73 1.13 -5.99 -7.51
C SER A 73 2.13 -5.90 -6.37
N PHE A 74 3.25 -6.64 -6.43
CA PHE A 74 4.30 -6.55 -5.43
C PHE A 74 4.95 -5.15 -5.41
N PHE A 75 5.21 -4.54 -6.56
CA PHE A 75 5.73 -3.18 -6.62
C PHE A 75 4.73 -2.13 -6.12
N LEU A 76 3.43 -2.28 -6.40
CA LEU A 76 2.41 -1.42 -5.80
C LEU A 76 2.34 -1.58 -4.28
N LEU A 77 2.43 -2.81 -3.78
CA LEU A 77 2.50 -3.06 -2.34
C LEU A 77 3.72 -2.36 -1.71
N LEU A 78 4.89 -2.39 -2.36
CA LEU A 78 6.06 -1.65 -1.88
C LEU A 78 5.81 -0.13 -1.87
N ALA A 79 5.19 0.42 -2.91
CA ALA A 79 4.87 1.84 -2.98
C ALA A 79 3.89 2.27 -1.88
N ASP A 80 2.81 1.50 -1.67
CA ASP A 80 1.82 1.76 -0.62
C ASP A 80 2.40 1.57 0.78
N PHE A 81 3.25 0.55 0.97
CA PHE A 81 3.94 0.33 2.23
C PHE A 81 4.91 1.47 2.55
N GLN A 82 5.62 1.99 1.55
CA GLN A 82 6.49 3.17 1.72
C GLN A 82 5.69 4.41 2.11
N GLN A 83 4.53 4.64 1.49
CA GLN A 83 3.63 5.75 1.83
C GLN A 83 3.10 5.60 3.27
N TRP A 84 2.58 4.42 3.61
CA TRP A 84 2.11 4.12 4.97
C TRP A 84 3.20 4.29 6.03
N TRP A 85 4.42 3.80 5.75
CA TRP A 85 5.55 3.91 6.66
C TRP A 85 5.93 5.38 6.91
N TYR A 86 5.92 6.19 5.85
CA TYR A 86 6.17 7.63 5.95
C TYR A 86 5.10 8.33 6.82
N ASP A 87 3.82 8.07 6.55
CA ASP A 87 2.70 8.65 7.30
C ASP A 87 2.72 8.22 8.79
N ARG A 88 3.15 6.99 9.07
CA ARG A 88 3.30 6.47 10.44
C ARG A 88 4.44 7.15 11.20
N ILE A 89 5.61 7.31 10.59
CA ILE A 89 6.77 7.95 11.25
C ILE A 89 6.40 9.37 11.68
N ASP A 90 5.71 10.12 10.81
CA ASP A 90 5.29 11.48 11.13
C ASP A 90 4.33 11.51 12.34
N CYS A 91 3.36 10.60 12.39
CA CYS A 91 2.44 10.50 13.52
C CYS A 91 3.12 10.16 14.86
N CYS A 92 4.16 9.31 14.86
CA CYS A 92 4.77 8.80 16.09
C CYS A 92 5.97 9.62 16.60
N PHE A 93 6.78 10.20 15.71
CA PHE A 93 8.07 10.79 16.08
C PHE A 93 8.11 12.31 16.04
N ASN A 94 7.08 12.98 15.50
CA ASN A 94 7.04 14.43 15.41
C ASN A 94 6.59 15.10 16.73
N LYS A 95 7.32 14.83 17.82
CA LYS A 95 7.11 15.43 19.15
C LYS A 95 7.38 16.94 19.15
N LYS A 96 8.16 17.46 18.19
CA LYS A 96 8.50 18.89 18.09
C LYS A 96 7.28 19.80 17.87
N SER A 97 6.24 19.31 17.18
CA SER A 97 4.99 20.06 16.96
C SER A 97 4.16 20.22 18.24
N GLN A 98 4.49 19.50 19.32
CA GLN A 98 3.71 19.48 20.56
C GLN A 98 4.11 20.58 21.56
N ASN A 99 5.28 21.21 21.39
CA ASN A 99 5.83 22.17 22.35
C ASN A 99 5.50 23.64 22.04
N SER A 100 4.93 23.96 20.87
CA SER A 100 4.47 25.33 20.53
C SER A 100 3.02 25.53 21.00
N LEU A 101 2.89 25.86 22.29
CA LEU A 101 1.66 25.84 23.09
C LEU A 101 0.61 26.93 22.79
N GLN A 102 0.59 27.57 21.62
CA GLN A 102 -0.25 28.77 21.41
C GLN A 102 -1.42 28.63 20.40
N HIS A 103 -1.66 27.47 19.77
CA HIS A 103 -2.80 27.30 18.85
C HIS A 103 -3.50 25.93 19.02
N SER A 104 -4.34 25.80 20.05
CA SER A 104 -4.90 24.49 20.48
C SER A 104 -5.91 23.85 19.51
N GLN A 105 -6.64 24.63 18.72
CA GLN A 105 -7.68 24.12 17.81
C GLN A 105 -7.11 23.61 16.47
N SER A 106 -6.21 24.36 15.83
CA SER A 106 -5.61 23.97 14.54
C SER A 106 -4.74 22.70 14.67
N ILE A 107 -4.06 22.52 15.80
CA ILE A 107 -3.27 21.31 16.08
C ILE A 107 -4.15 20.06 16.15
N LYS A 108 -5.34 20.14 16.77
CA LYS A 108 -6.26 18.99 16.87
C LYS A 108 -6.77 18.58 15.48
N GLN A 109 -7.11 19.54 14.62
CA GLN A 109 -7.56 19.27 13.25
C GLN A 109 -6.45 18.63 12.41
N ASN A 110 -5.23 19.15 12.47
CA ASN A 110 -4.09 18.58 11.73
C ASN A 110 -3.76 17.15 12.19
N ARG A 111 -3.80 16.86 13.50
CA ARG A 111 -3.60 15.49 14.01
C ARG A 111 -4.66 14.51 13.52
N LEU A 112 -5.93 14.93 13.49
CA LEU A 112 -7.01 14.10 12.97
C LEU A 112 -6.84 13.84 11.46
N LYS A 113 -6.43 14.86 10.70
CA LYS A 113 -6.12 14.72 9.26
C LYS A 113 -4.98 13.72 9.04
N ASN A 114 -3.86 13.86 9.76
CA ASN A 114 -2.72 12.94 9.61
C ASN A 114 -3.08 11.50 10.01
N ARG A 115 -3.88 11.30 11.06
CA ARG A 115 -4.37 9.96 11.43
C ARG A 115 -5.28 9.36 10.36
N LYS A 116 -6.18 10.15 9.76
CA LYS A 116 -7.02 9.69 8.66
C LYS A 116 -6.18 9.27 7.45
N ASN A 117 -5.17 10.07 7.10
CA ASN A 117 -4.24 9.74 6.01
C ASN A 117 -3.48 8.45 6.29
N ALA A 118 -2.91 8.29 7.49
CA ALA A 118 -2.18 7.08 7.86
C ALA A 118 -3.06 5.80 7.81
N ILE A 119 -4.32 5.90 8.25
CA ILE A 119 -5.28 4.78 8.14
C ILE A 119 -5.62 4.48 6.68
N ASN A 120 -5.83 5.52 5.86
CA ASN A 120 -6.10 5.33 4.43
C ASN A 120 -4.92 4.65 3.71
N SER A 121 -3.70 5.12 3.96
CA SER A 121 -2.48 4.51 3.41
C SER A 121 -2.28 3.07 3.89
N PHE A 122 -2.64 2.77 5.15
CA PHE A 122 -2.61 1.40 5.66
C PHE A 122 -3.60 0.49 4.93
N LEU A 123 -4.84 0.96 4.75
CA LEU A 123 -5.88 0.21 4.03
C LEU A 123 -5.48 -0.02 2.56
N ALA A 124 -4.85 0.97 1.92
CA ALA A 124 -4.28 0.82 0.58
C ALA A 124 -3.23 -0.29 0.53
N ALA A 125 -2.26 -0.29 1.47
CA ALA A 125 -1.25 -1.34 1.56
C ALA A 125 -1.86 -2.74 1.79
N CYS A 126 -2.89 -2.85 2.64
CA CYS A 126 -3.63 -4.10 2.81
C CYS A 126 -4.33 -4.54 1.51
N GLY A 127 -4.96 -3.62 0.79
CA GLY A 127 -5.59 -3.88 -0.51
C GLY A 127 -4.58 -4.41 -1.53
N SER A 128 -3.42 -3.77 -1.63
CA SER A 128 -2.31 -4.21 -2.49
C SER A 128 -1.76 -5.57 -2.08
N ALA A 129 -1.68 -5.88 -0.77
CA ALA A 129 -1.28 -7.21 -0.30
C ALA A 129 -2.30 -8.29 -0.69
N CYS A 130 -3.60 -8.02 -0.56
CA CYS A 130 -4.65 -8.91 -1.05
C CYS A 130 -4.55 -9.09 -2.57
N TYR A 131 -4.19 -8.04 -3.31
CA TYR A 131 -4.02 -8.09 -4.75
C TYR A 131 -2.81 -8.95 -5.17
N VAL A 132 -1.70 -8.91 -4.41
CA VAL A 132 -0.55 -9.83 -4.57
C VAL A 132 -0.99 -11.28 -4.37
N ILE A 133 -1.71 -11.57 -3.29
CA ILE A 133 -2.21 -12.92 -3.02
C ILE A 133 -3.12 -13.39 -4.16
N GLY A 134 -4.07 -12.54 -4.59
CA GLY A 134 -4.98 -12.86 -5.69
C GLY A 134 -4.25 -13.12 -7.02
N SER A 135 -3.21 -12.34 -7.33
CA SER A 135 -2.44 -12.51 -8.57
C SER A 135 -1.55 -13.77 -8.57
N ILE A 136 -1.04 -14.18 -7.41
CA ILE A 136 -0.36 -15.50 -7.28
C ILE A 136 -1.31 -16.64 -7.60
N LEU A 137 -2.56 -16.56 -7.13
CA LEU A 137 -3.59 -17.59 -7.39
C LEU A 137 -4.00 -17.69 -8.87
N LEU A 138 -3.71 -16.67 -9.69
CA LEU A 138 -3.98 -16.68 -11.13
C LEU A 138 -2.90 -17.38 -11.96
N ILE A 139 -1.77 -17.78 -11.36
CA ILE A 139 -0.72 -18.53 -12.05
C ILE A 139 -1.19 -19.98 -12.20
N PRO A 140 -1.37 -20.51 -13.43
CA PRO A 140 -1.95 -21.85 -13.64
C PRO A 140 -1.15 -22.98 -12.99
N ASP A 141 0.17 -22.83 -12.88
CA ASP A 141 1.02 -23.82 -12.22
C ASP A 141 0.83 -23.84 -10.69
N PHE A 142 0.28 -22.78 -10.10
CA PHE A 142 0.02 -22.72 -8.65
C PHE A 142 -1.02 -23.77 -8.21
N GLU A 143 -2.00 -24.10 -9.05
CA GLU A 143 -2.97 -25.18 -8.78
C GLU A 143 -2.29 -26.54 -8.60
N LYS A 144 -1.23 -26.82 -9.38
CA LYS A 144 -0.47 -28.08 -9.24
C LYS A 144 0.20 -28.15 -7.87
N TYR A 145 0.78 -27.06 -7.39
CA TYR A 145 1.41 -27.00 -6.07
C TYR A 145 0.40 -27.00 -4.92
N ALA A 146 -0.71 -26.27 -5.06
CA ALA A 146 -1.78 -26.22 -4.06
C ALA A 146 -2.39 -27.61 -3.82
N ASN A 147 -2.59 -28.39 -4.88
CA ASN A 147 -3.10 -29.77 -4.77
C ASN A 147 -2.11 -30.71 -4.05
N VAL A 148 -0.80 -30.51 -4.20
CA VAL A 148 0.23 -31.29 -3.47
C VAL A 148 0.25 -30.93 -1.99
N VAL A 149 0.15 -29.63 -1.67
CA VAL A 149 0.10 -29.16 -0.28
C VAL A 149 -1.19 -29.60 0.41
N GLY A 150 -2.34 -29.48 -0.27
CA GLY A 150 -3.63 -29.96 0.25
C GLY A 150 -3.61 -31.44 0.59
N LYS A 151 -3.07 -32.29 -0.31
CA LYS A 151 -2.88 -33.72 -0.03
C LYS A 151 -1.93 -33.99 1.14
N SER A 152 -0.88 -33.18 1.30
CA SER A 152 0.03 -33.31 2.44
C SER A 152 -0.65 -32.98 3.77
N ILE A 153 -1.51 -31.95 3.80
CA ILE A 153 -2.29 -31.56 4.99
C ILE A 153 -3.33 -32.63 5.32
N GLU A 154 -4.03 -33.19 4.33
CA GLU A 154 -4.93 -34.33 4.54
C GLU A 154 -4.18 -35.55 5.09
N MET A 155 -2.96 -35.83 4.61
CA MET A 155 -2.13 -36.92 5.15
C MET A 155 -1.70 -36.69 6.60
N VAL A 156 -1.40 -35.45 7.00
CA VAL A 156 -1.10 -35.09 8.39
C VAL A 156 -2.34 -35.19 9.29
N LEU A 157 -3.53 -34.88 8.75
CA LEU A 157 -4.81 -35.00 9.47
C LEU A 157 -5.37 -36.43 9.51
N LEU A 158 -4.89 -37.32 8.62
CA LEU A 158 -5.22 -38.75 8.60
C LEU A 158 -4.31 -39.61 9.48
N ILE A 159 -3.45 -39.01 10.32
CA ILE A 159 -2.79 -39.74 11.40
C ILE A 159 -3.90 -40.30 12.30
N PRO A 160 -4.07 -41.62 12.40
CA PRO A 160 -5.13 -42.21 13.21
C PRO A 160 -4.97 -41.71 14.64
N LYS A 161 -6.09 -41.26 15.23
CA LYS A 161 -6.22 -40.74 16.61
C LYS A 161 -5.73 -41.71 17.71
N THR A 162 -5.16 -42.85 17.37
CA THR A 162 -4.78 -43.91 18.29
C THR A 162 -3.46 -43.65 19.03
N HIS A 163 -2.61 -42.69 18.62
CA HIS A 163 -1.37 -42.37 19.34
C HIS A 163 -1.02 -40.87 19.35
N LEU A 164 -1.99 -39.99 19.68
CA LEU A 164 -1.65 -38.61 20.05
C LEU A 164 -1.13 -38.59 21.50
N ILE A 165 0.08 -39.11 21.71
CA ILE A 165 0.85 -38.84 22.93
C ILE A 165 1.35 -37.40 22.81
N VAL A 166 0.88 -36.58 23.75
CA VAL A 166 1.31 -35.22 24.01
C VAL A 166 2.84 -35.18 24.10
N ILE A 167 3.49 -34.57 23.11
CA ILE A 167 4.84 -34.00 23.27
C ILE A 167 4.69 -32.49 23.09
N PHE A 168 4.26 -31.85 24.17
CA PHE A 168 4.64 -30.48 24.49
C PHE A 168 5.47 -30.58 25.78
N ILE A 169 6.79 -30.63 25.62
CA ILE A 169 7.78 -30.19 26.62
C ILE A 169 8.72 -29.25 25.87
#